data_AF-A0A2G2I066-F1
#
_entry.id   AF-A0A2G2I066-F1
#
_cell.length_a   1.000
_cell.length_b   1.000
_cell.length_c   1.000
_cell.angle_alpha   90.00
_cell.angle_beta   90.00
_cell.angle_gamma   90.00
#
_symmetry.space_group_name_H-M   'P 1'
#
loop_
_entity.id
_entity.type
_entity.pdbx_description
1 polymer ?
#
loop_
_entity_poly.entity_id
_entity_poly.type
_entity_poly.pdbx_seq_one_letter_code
_entity_poly.pdbx_strand_id
1 'polypeptide(L)'
;MPFVITRETDRALRHDVVLVYPVISGRNTDQETLRTLARFPQNGGTLIATNVLGGGLAPVFGFEGVTESRSHTHLTFDDDYAITADFQALGQKTIKIGSETQLATNPGTNAYLSPRQRPVAVYEDGSAAIVRRDYEEGTAYALGIDLGQLLLKGYNFKEADVAETYANRYQPTLDTLLRLVAAIYREGEPDGVTLGTVPDGKKLSVMMTHDIDYRKSVRNAVKYAEMEALNGVRSTYFVQTKYIEDFNDQSFLDEEGVGYILKLEELGAEIASHSVSHSLQFNAFALGTGREVLPSYRPFVRDLEATTEASIMGELRISKFILESLISEPVTSFRPGYLRIPTQLPEALQWAGYSYSSSVTANKSLTHFPFRLTAGRQFDTNTDIFEFPITIEDELPPLLGERLEEAKTIADKLAAYGATMVVLSHPDILGHKFEFAEGFIDHVKPYSWIGTVSDFGDWWAARDAIGVDLDDAGGVRSVRLNCPTPIKGLTLEVPESFGVPGPLSGGKLIRAESGTWLVDCIDKVMRIELAKTTGMPGN
;
A
#
# COMPACT_ATOMS: atom_id res chain seq x y z
N MET A 1 4.42 -6.19 -9.24
CA MET A 1 4.47 -7.07 -10.43
C MET A 1 3.62 -6.43 -11.50
N PRO A 2 4.14 -6.22 -12.71
CA PRO A 2 3.34 -5.89 -13.88
C PRO A 2 2.41 -7.08 -14.22
N PHE A 3 1.14 -6.82 -14.54
CA PHE A 3 0.19 -7.86 -14.91
C PHE A 3 -0.89 -7.33 -15.87
N VAL A 4 -1.61 -8.25 -16.52
CA VAL A 4 -2.75 -7.94 -17.38
C VAL A 4 -3.97 -8.72 -16.88
N ILE A 5 -5.14 -8.07 -16.86
CA ILE A 5 -6.42 -8.73 -16.59
C ILE A 5 -7.12 -9.02 -17.91
N THR A 6 -7.59 -10.26 -18.09
CA THR A 6 -8.35 -10.69 -19.27
C THR A 6 -9.43 -11.71 -18.89
N ARG A 7 -10.50 -11.75 -19.68
CA ARG A 7 -11.53 -12.82 -19.61
C ARG A 7 -11.32 -13.91 -20.65
N GLU A 8 -10.36 -13.72 -21.56
CA GLU A 8 -10.04 -14.65 -22.63
C GLU A 8 -8.95 -15.62 -22.18
N THR A 9 -9.29 -16.90 -22.05
CA THR A 9 -8.37 -17.97 -21.64
C THR A 9 -7.12 -18.02 -22.52
N ASP A 10 -7.30 -17.99 -23.85
CA ASP A 10 -6.18 -18.06 -24.80
C ASP A 10 -5.22 -16.87 -24.73
N ARG A 11 -5.69 -15.73 -24.21
CA ARG A 11 -4.83 -14.57 -23.96
C ARG A 11 -4.05 -14.75 -22.66
N ALA A 12 -4.70 -15.25 -21.61
CA ALA A 12 -4.06 -15.51 -20.32
C ALA A 12 -2.92 -16.54 -20.45
N LEU A 13 -3.17 -17.63 -21.18
CA LEU A 13 -2.22 -18.73 -21.33
C LEU A 13 -1.02 -18.44 -22.25
N ARG A 14 -0.86 -17.19 -22.73
CA ARG A 14 0.38 -16.73 -23.38
C ARG A 14 1.45 -16.28 -22.39
N HIS A 15 1.10 -16.23 -21.11
CA HIS A 15 1.99 -15.85 -20.02
C HIS A 15 2.35 -17.11 -19.22
N ASP A 16 3.55 -17.14 -18.65
CA ASP A 16 4.05 -18.30 -17.91
C ASP A 16 3.38 -18.48 -16.55
N VAL A 17 2.83 -17.40 -15.98
CA VAL A 17 2.09 -17.40 -14.73
C VAL A 17 0.66 -16.91 -14.95
N VAL A 18 -0.33 -17.70 -14.52
CA VAL A 18 -1.75 -17.39 -14.65
C VAL A 18 -2.43 -17.50 -13.29
N LEU A 19 -3.06 -16.40 -12.84
CA LEU A 19 -3.94 -16.38 -11.66
C LEU A 19 -5.40 -16.40 -12.12
N VAL A 20 -6.15 -17.41 -11.70
CA VAL A 20 -7.60 -17.52 -11.90
C VAL A 20 -8.34 -17.05 -10.65
N TYR A 21 -9.20 -16.05 -10.83
CA TYR A 21 -9.93 -15.35 -9.76
C TYR A 21 -11.36 -15.00 -10.23
N PRO A 22 -12.39 -15.00 -9.34
CA PRO A 22 -12.34 -15.27 -7.89
C PRO A 22 -12.56 -16.74 -7.48
N VAL A 23 -13.09 -17.56 -8.38
CA VAL A 23 -13.44 -18.97 -8.11
C VAL A 23 -13.29 -19.74 -9.40
N ILE A 24 -12.75 -20.96 -9.34
CA ILE A 24 -12.74 -21.89 -10.46
C ILE A 24 -13.63 -23.11 -10.17
N SER A 25 -14.66 -23.32 -10.99
CA SER A 25 -15.59 -24.44 -10.83
C SER A 25 -16.28 -24.81 -12.15
N GLY A 26 -16.83 -26.03 -12.22
CA GLY A 26 -17.67 -26.44 -13.35
C GLY A 26 -19.00 -25.68 -13.49
N ARG A 27 -19.36 -24.81 -12.53
CA ARG A 27 -20.57 -23.99 -12.59
C ARG A 27 -20.36 -22.65 -13.29
N ASN A 28 -19.14 -22.10 -13.20
CA ASN A 28 -18.82 -20.76 -13.69
C ASN A 28 -17.76 -20.76 -14.81
N THR A 29 -17.18 -21.91 -15.12
CA THR A 29 -16.17 -22.09 -16.17
C THR A 29 -16.58 -23.23 -17.10
N ASP A 30 -16.54 -23.00 -18.40
CA ASP A 30 -16.89 -24.02 -19.40
C ASP A 30 -15.86 -25.17 -19.42
N GLN A 31 -16.27 -26.33 -19.95
CA GLN A 31 -15.42 -27.53 -19.94
C GLN A 31 -14.15 -27.39 -20.77
N GLU A 32 -14.15 -26.62 -21.85
CA GLU A 32 -12.98 -26.43 -22.69
C GLU A 32 -11.93 -25.61 -21.94
N THR A 33 -12.34 -24.48 -21.36
CA THR A 33 -11.49 -23.66 -20.49
C THR A 33 -10.92 -24.48 -19.34
N LEU A 34 -11.74 -25.29 -18.63
CA LEU A 34 -11.25 -26.14 -17.54
C LEU A 34 -10.18 -27.15 -18.01
N ARG A 35 -10.37 -27.76 -19.18
CA ARG A 35 -9.39 -28.71 -19.74
C ARG A 35 -8.09 -28.02 -20.14
N THR A 36 -8.17 -26.82 -20.70
CA THR A 36 -7.00 -26.05 -21.11
C THR A 36 -6.21 -25.60 -19.88
N LEU A 37 -6.88 -25.06 -18.86
CA LEU A 37 -6.25 -24.72 -17.57
C LEU A 37 -5.63 -25.95 -16.88
N ALA A 38 -6.28 -27.11 -16.95
CA ALA A 38 -5.75 -28.35 -16.37
C ALA A 38 -4.43 -28.83 -17.00
N ARG A 39 -4.21 -28.52 -18.28
CA ARG A 39 -2.99 -28.87 -19.02
C ARG A 39 -1.88 -27.84 -18.85
N PHE A 40 -2.20 -26.61 -18.45
CA PHE A 40 -1.24 -25.52 -18.40
C PHE A 40 -0.01 -25.83 -17.52
N PRO A 41 -0.15 -26.34 -16.27
CA PRO A 41 1.00 -26.76 -15.48
C PRO A 41 1.78 -27.95 -16.04
N GLN A 42 1.14 -28.80 -16.84
CA GLN A 42 1.81 -29.94 -17.49
C GLN A 42 2.69 -29.51 -18.66
N ASN A 43 2.45 -28.30 -19.20
CA ASN A 43 3.16 -27.73 -20.32
C ASN A 43 4.13 -26.62 -19.87
N GLY A 44 4.55 -26.62 -18.61
CA GLY A 44 5.51 -25.65 -18.07
C GLY A 44 4.92 -24.45 -17.32
N GLY A 45 3.61 -24.24 -17.38
CA GLY A 45 2.98 -23.06 -16.78
C GLY A 45 2.87 -23.10 -15.25
N THR A 46 2.74 -21.92 -14.63
CA THR A 46 2.38 -21.77 -13.22
C THR A 46 0.93 -21.32 -13.09
N LEU A 47 0.07 -22.21 -12.59
CA LEU A 47 -1.35 -21.91 -12.37
C LEU A 47 -1.63 -21.62 -10.89
N ILE A 48 -2.13 -20.42 -10.60
CA ILE A 48 -2.62 -20.04 -9.28
C ILE A 48 -4.15 -19.95 -9.36
N ALA A 49 -4.87 -20.55 -8.42
CA ALA A 49 -6.31 -20.42 -8.35
C ALA A 49 -6.79 -20.18 -6.92
N THR A 50 -7.81 -19.33 -6.79
CA THR A 50 -8.53 -19.09 -5.53
C THR A 50 -9.80 -19.93 -5.51
N ASN A 51 -10.13 -20.48 -4.34
CA ASN A 51 -11.36 -21.24 -4.10
C ASN A 51 -11.62 -22.32 -5.17
N VAL A 52 -10.76 -23.34 -5.23
CA VAL A 52 -10.89 -24.44 -6.22
C VAL A 52 -11.95 -25.44 -5.72
N LEU A 53 -13.22 -25.23 -6.10
CA LEU A 53 -14.37 -25.97 -5.55
C LEU A 53 -14.83 -27.19 -6.38
N GLY A 54 -14.17 -27.50 -7.50
CA GLY A 54 -14.54 -28.65 -8.32
C GLY A 54 -14.11 -28.54 -9.78
N GLY A 55 -14.92 -29.10 -10.70
CA GLY A 55 -14.64 -29.06 -12.15
C GLY A 55 -13.56 -30.05 -12.62
N GLY A 56 -13.21 -31.04 -11.81
CA GLY A 56 -12.18 -32.03 -12.14
C GLY A 56 -10.75 -31.53 -12.01
N LEU A 57 -10.54 -30.36 -11.38
CA LEU A 57 -9.22 -29.76 -11.17
C LEU A 57 -8.55 -30.16 -9.86
N ALA A 58 -9.23 -30.87 -8.96
CA ALA A 58 -8.63 -31.35 -7.71
C ALA A 58 -7.32 -32.15 -7.95
N PRO A 59 -7.27 -33.08 -8.93
CA PRO A 59 -6.00 -33.70 -9.29
C PRO A 59 -4.96 -32.68 -9.74
N VAL A 60 -5.34 -31.65 -10.52
CA VAL A 60 -4.42 -30.64 -11.06
C VAL A 60 -3.67 -29.91 -9.94
N PHE A 61 -4.37 -29.57 -8.86
CA PHE A 61 -3.80 -28.89 -7.69
C PHE A 61 -3.32 -29.83 -6.58
N GLY A 62 -3.50 -31.15 -6.74
CA GLY A 62 -2.95 -32.15 -5.84
C GLY A 62 -3.75 -32.36 -4.56
N PHE A 63 -5.08 -32.31 -4.60
CA PHE A 63 -5.97 -32.64 -3.48
C PHE A 63 -7.12 -33.56 -3.93
N GLU A 64 -7.87 -34.13 -2.98
CA GLU A 64 -8.97 -35.08 -3.27
C GLU A 64 -10.37 -34.50 -3.02
N GLY A 65 -10.51 -33.55 -2.09
CA GLY A 65 -11.79 -32.91 -1.77
C GLY A 65 -11.62 -31.54 -1.12
N VAL A 66 -12.75 -30.88 -0.83
CA VAL A 66 -12.78 -29.56 -0.20
C VAL A 66 -13.80 -29.55 0.93
N THR A 67 -13.47 -28.88 2.04
CA THR A 67 -14.40 -28.54 3.11
C THR A 67 -14.49 -27.02 3.24
N GLU A 68 -15.68 -26.47 3.05
CA GLU A 68 -15.95 -25.03 3.26
C GLU A 68 -16.08 -24.72 4.75
N SER A 69 -15.52 -23.60 5.19
CA SER A 69 -15.62 -23.12 6.57
C SER A 69 -15.61 -21.59 6.64
N ARG A 70 -16.22 -21.05 7.69
CA ARG A 70 -16.07 -19.63 8.10
C ARG A 70 -15.40 -19.50 9.47
N SER A 71 -15.03 -20.64 10.07
CA SER A 71 -14.42 -20.66 11.40
C SER A 71 -12.92 -20.42 11.37
N HIS A 72 -12.26 -20.60 10.22
CA HIS A 72 -10.82 -20.40 10.12
C HIS A 72 -10.44 -18.93 10.32
N THR A 73 -9.50 -18.68 11.21
CA THR A 73 -9.06 -17.33 11.57
C THR A 73 -7.59 -17.07 11.33
N HIS A 74 -6.77 -18.11 11.18
CA HIS A 74 -5.33 -17.97 11.01
C HIS A 74 -4.80 -18.77 9.83
N LEU A 75 -3.68 -18.33 9.29
CA LEU A 75 -2.84 -19.10 8.39
C LEU A 75 -1.47 -19.26 9.03
N THR A 76 -0.96 -20.49 9.06
CA THR A 76 0.41 -20.79 9.42
C THR A 76 1.14 -21.32 8.19
N PHE A 77 2.17 -20.60 7.77
CA PHE A 77 2.99 -20.93 6.60
C PHE A 77 4.08 -21.93 6.95
N ASP A 78 4.37 -22.79 6.00
CA ASP A 78 5.49 -23.71 6.03
C ASP A 78 6.77 -23.00 5.58
N ASP A 79 7.82 -23.03 6.40
CA ASP A 79 9.10 -22.36 6.17
C ASP A 79 10.09 -23.17 5.32
N ASP A 80 9.73 -24.41 4.97
CA ASP A 80 10.55 -25.26 4.10
C ASP A 80 10.46 -24.86 2.61
N TYR A 81 9.48 -24.03 2.23
CA TYR A 81 9.33 -23.53 0.86
C TYR A 81 10.12 -22.23 0.64
N ALA A 82 10.80 -22.12 -0.51
CA ALA A 82 11.53 -20.91 -0.89
C ALA A 82 10.63 -19.67 -0.95
N ILE A 83 9.38 -19.83 -1.39
CA ILE A 83 8.37 -18.76 -1.51
C ILE A 83 7.87 -18.17 -0.17
N THR A 84 8.22 -18.79 0.96
CA THR A 84 7.83 -18.40 2.33
C THR A 84 9.03 -18.30 3.27
N ALA A 85 10.26 -18.41 2.75
CA ALA A 85 11.48 -18.57 3.54
C ALA A 85 11.77 -17.41 4.49
N ASP A 86 11.35 -16.19 4.16
CA ASP A 86 11.57 -14.99 4.99
C ASP A 86 10.45 -14.75 6.02
N PHE A 87 9.31 -15.45 5.93
CA PHE A 87 8.13 -15.15 6.77
C PHE A 87 8.42 -15.37 8.25
N GLN A 88 9.12 -16.44 8.61
CA GLN A 88 9.47 -16.67 10.02
C GLN A 88 10.42 -15.60 10.56
N ALA A 89 11.46 -15.24 9.80
CA ALA A 89 12.43 -14.23 10.20
C ALA A 89 11.80 -12.86 10.42
N LEU A 90 10.75 -12.54 9.66
CA LEU A 90 9.99 -11.29 9.78
C LEU A 90 8.87 -11.36 10.81
N GLY A 91 8.57 -12.54 11.38
CA GLY A 91 7.48 -12.73 12.34
C GLY A 91 6.09 -12.84 11.70
N GLN A 92 6.02 -13.34 10.47
CA GLN A 92 4.83 -13.52 9.65
C GLN A 92 4.54 -15.01 9.38
N LYS A 93 5.19 -15.93 10.12
CA LYS A 93 4.92 -17.38 10.00
C LYS A 93 3.44 -17.69 10.24
N THR A 94 2.81 -16.97 11.15
CA THR A 94 1.37 -17.02 11.37
C THR A 94 0.78 -15.63 11.15
N ILE A 95 -0.31 -15.55 10.39
CA ILE A 95 -1.09 -14.32 10.22
C ILE A 95 -2.56 -14.58 10.55
N LYS A 96 -3.22 -13.57 11.11
CA LYS A 96 -4.68 -13.57 11.33
C LYS A 96 -5.39 -13.09 10.07
N ILE A 97 -6.40 -13.82 9.63
CA ILE A 97 -7.22 -13.58 8.41
C ILE A 97 -8.73 -13.49 8.70
N GLY A 98 -9.15 -13.78 9.92
CA GLY A 98 -10.54 -13.72 10.36
C GLY A 98 -10.66 -13.36 11.84
N SER A 99 -11.84 -12.89 12.25
CA SER A 99 -12.20 -12.65 13.63
C SER A 99 -12.44 -13.95 14.37
N GLU A 100 -12.00 -14.03 15.61
CA GLU A 100 -12.33 -15.13 16.53
C GLU A 100 -13.66 -14.87 17.26
N THR A 101 -14.07 -13.60 17.35
CA THR A 101 -15.25 -13.16 18.12
C THR A 101 -16.48 -12.90 17.25
N GLN A 102 -16.28 -12.63 15.96
CA GLN A 102 -17.30 -12.27 14.98
C GLN A 102 -17.27 -13.21 13.77
N LEU A 103 -17.32 -14.53 13.98
CA LEU A 103 -17.23 -15.54 12.91
C LEU A 103 -18.21 -15.31 11.73
N ALA A 104 -19.38 -14.70 12.00
CA ALA A 104 -20.36 -14.37 10.97
C ALA A 104 -19.89 -13.28 9.97
N THR A 105 -18.88 -12.49 10.32
CA THR A 105 -18.25 -11.51 9.41
C THR A 105 -17.10 -12.12 8.63
N ASN A 106 -16.53 -13.26 9.05
CA ASN A 106 -15.38 -13.88 8.40
C ASN A 106 -15.65 -14.23 6.93
N PRO A 107 -14.62 -14.09 6.06
CA PRO A 107 -14.73 -14.57 4.70
C PRO A 107 -14.95 -16.08 4.68
N GLY A 108 -15.51 -16.60 3.59
CA GLY A 108 -15.52 -18.04 3.35
C GLY A 108 -14.10 -18.52 3.10
N THR A 109 -13.75 -19.66 3.68
CA THR A 109 -12.47 -20.34 3.50
C THR A 109 -12.70 -21.79 3.08
N ASN A 110 -11.70 -22.37 2.44
CA ASN A 110 -11.72 -23.72 1.90
C ASN A 110 -10.51 -24.49 2.42
N ALA A 111 -10.76 -25.64 3.02
CA ALA A 111 -9.73 -26.60 3.41
C ALA A 111 -9.62 -27.70 2.34
N TYR A 112 -8.42 -27.92 1.82
CA TYR A 112 -8.13 -28.95 0.81
C TYR A 112 -7.80 -30.28 1.47
N LEU A 113 -8.54 -31.34 1.11
CA LEU A 113 -8.43 -32.66 1.73
C LEU A 113 -7.41 -33.53 1.01
N SER A 114 -6.68 -34.35 1.77
CA SER A 114 -5.67 -35.29 1.27
C SER A 114 -4.65 -34.66 0.30
N PRO A 115 -3.94 -33.59 0.70
CA PRO A 115 -2.96 -32.96 -0.18
C PRO A 115 -1.83 -33.95 -0.50
N ARG A 116 -1.44 -34.02 -1.78
CA ARG A 116 -0.38 -34.93 -2.27
C ARG A 116 1.02 -34.52 -1.83
N GLN A 117 1.21 -33.23 -1.60
CA GLN A 117 2.42 -32.63 -1.07
C GLN A 117 2.08 -31.92 0.23
N ARG A 118 3.11 -31.58 1.01
CA ARG A 118 2.94 -30.79 2.22
C ARG A 118 2.26 -29.44 1.86
N PRO A 119 1.26 -28.98 2.62
CA PRO A 119 0.65 -27.68 2.34
C PRO A 119 1.66 -26.54 2.51
N VAL A 120 1.57 -25.52 1.66
CA VAL A 120 2.32 -24.26 1.81
C VAL A 120 1.84 -23.49 3.03
N ALA A 121 0.55 -23.62 3.36
CA ALA A 121 -0.02 -23.09 4.59
C ALA A 121 -1.16 -23.97 5.10
N VAL A 122 -1.34 -23.98 6.42
CA VAL A 122 -2.45 -24.66 7.12
C VAL A 122 -3.27 -23.64 7.91
N TYR A 123 -4.53 -23.96 8.18
CA TYR A 123 -5.35 -23.25 9.16
C TYR A 123 -4.99 -23.67 10.59
N GLU A 124 -5.53 -22.99 11.59
CA GLU A 124 -5.25 -23.27 13.00
C GLU A 124 -5.69 -24.67 13.47
N ASP A 125 -6.60 -25.33 12.75
CA ASP A 125 -7.03 -26.71 13.01
C ASP A 125 -6.14 -27.78 12.33
N GLY A 126 -5.09 -27.35 11.61
CA GLY A 126 -4.16 -28.20 10.87
C GLY A 126 -4.63 -28.60 9.48
N SER A 127 -5.83 -28.18 9.05
CA SER A 127 -6.32 -28.46 7.70
C SER A 127 -5.59 -27.61 6.65
N ALA A 128 -5.45 -28.13 5.42
CA ALA A 128 -4.63 -27.49 4.39
C ALA A 128 -5.33 -26.26 3.79
N ALA A 129 -4.72 -25.09 3.94
CA ALA A 129 -5.24 -23.82 3.44
C ALA A 129 -4.72 -23.48 2.05
N ILE A 130 -3.41 -23.70 1.82
CA ILE A 130 -2.78 -23.46 0.52
C ILE A 130 -2.02 -24.72 0.15
N VAL A 131 -2.38 -25.31 -0.99
CA VAL A 131 -1.74 -26.52 -1.52
C VAL A 131 -1.00 -26.22 -2.81
N ARG A 132 0.11 -26.94 -3.00
CA ARG A 132 0.97 -26.90 -4.18
C ARG A 132 1.02 -28.28 -4.82
N ARG A 133 1.05 -28.31 -6.15
CA ARG A 133 1.41 -29.49 -6.94
C ARG A 133 2.50 -29.17 -7.95
N ASP A 134 3.62 -29.84 -7.84
CA ASP A 134 4.70 -29.79 -8.83
C ASP A 134 4.45 -30.77 -9.98
N TYR A 135 4.75 -30.31 -11.19
CA TYR A 135 4.88 -31.10 -12.41
C TYR A 135 6.35 -31.10 -12.85
N GLU A 136 6.66 -31.86 -13.89
CA GLU A 136 8.03 -31.92 -14.42
C GLU A 136 8.55 -30.54 -14.84
N GLU A 137 7.69 -29.71 -15.46
CA GLU A 137 8.08 -28.40 -15.99
C GLU A 137 7.30 -27.22 -15.40
N GLY A 138 6.22 -27.45 -14.65
CA GLY A 138 5.32 -26.39 -14.17
C GLY A 138 4.73 -26.66 -12.78
N THR A 139 3.93 -25.72 -12.27
CA THR A 139 3.42 -25.77 -10.89
C THR A 139 1.96 -25.33 -10.80
N ALA A 140 1.20 -25.91 -9.86
CA ALA A 140 -0.17 -25.49 -9.58
C ALA A 140 -0.36 -25.17 -8.10
N TYR A 141 -0.97 -24.02 -7.79
CA TYR A 141 -1.28 -23.55 -6.44
C TYR A 141 -2.79 -23.34 -6.27
N ALA A 142 -3.38 -23.94 -5.25
CA ALA A 142 -4.76 -23.67 -4.87
C ALA A 142 -4.79 -22.96 -3.51
N LEU A 143 -5.40 -21.78 -3.48
CA LEU A 143 -5.55 -20.93 -2.31
C LEU A 143 -6.96 -21.12 -1.76
N GLY A 144 -7.06 -21.51 -0.50
CA GLY A 144 -8.32 -21.74 0.20
C GLY A 144 -8.97 -20.45 0.70
N ILE A 145 -8.37 -19.31 0.39
CA ILE A 145 -8.81 -17.98 0.79
C ILE A 145 -9.19 -17.17 -0.45
N ASP A 146 -10.12 -16.24 -0.28
CA ASP A 146 -10.39 -15.19 -1.26
C ASP A 146 -9.49 -13.98 -0.97
N LEU A 147 -8.37 -13.89 -1.71
CA LEU A 147 -7.41 -12.80 -1.57
C LEU A 147 -8.04 -11.43 -1.85
N GLY A 148 -8.91 -11.33 -2.87
CA GLY A 148 -9.53 -10.06 -3.22
C GLY A 148 -10.53 -9.61 -2.17
N GLN A 149 -11.33 -10.52 -1.61
CA GLN A 149 -12.21 -10.21 -0.49
C GLN A 149 -11.44 -9.76 0.76
N LEU A 150 -10.30 -10.39 1.08
CA LEU A 150 -9.46 -9.99 2.20
C LEU A 150 -8.83 -8.59 1.99
N LEU A 151 -8.28 -8.33 0.82
CA LEU A 151 -7.74 -7.01 0.45
C LEU A 151 -8.81 -5.93 0.59
N LEU A 152 -9.98 -6.16 0.00
CA LEU A 152 -11.10 -5.23 0.05
C LEU A 152 -11.62 -4.98 1.47
N LYS A 153 -11.58 -5.98 2.36
CA LYS A 153 -11.94 -5.78 3.77
C LYS A 153 -10.95 -4.87 4.49
N GLY A 154 -9.64 -5.10 4.33
CA GLY A 154 -8.61 -4.24 4.91
C GLY A 154 -8.72 -2.82 4.36
N TYR A 155 -8.64 -2.66 3.04
CA TYR A 155 -8.61 -1.35 2.38
C TYR A 155 -9.84 -0.50 2.68
N ASN A 156 -11.00 -1.13 2.86
CA ASN A 156 -12.26 -0.44 3.15
C ASN A 156 -12.54 -0.27 4.64
N PHE A 157 -11.60 -0.58 5.54
CA PHE A 157 -11.76 -0.46 7.00
C PHE A 157 -12.91 -1.35 7.52
N LYS A 158 -13.06 -2.55 6.93
CA LYS A 158 -14.10 -3.57 7.20
C LYS A 158 -13.50 -4.91 7.64
N GLU A 159 -12.28 -4.89 8.16
CA GLU A 159 -11.55 -6.11 8.56
C GLU A 159 -12.25 -6.88 9.69
N ALA A 160 -12.96 -6.18 10.58
CA ALA A 160 -13.75 -6.73 11.68
C ALA A 160 -12.93 -7.68 12.58
N ASP A 161 -12.05 -7.14 13.43
CA ASP A 161 -11.32 -7.88 14.48
C ASP A 161 -10.25 -8.87 13.95
N VAL A 162 -9.74 -8.64 12.75
CA VAL A 162 -8.47 -9.20 12.25
C VAL A 162 -7.29 -8.38 12.77
N ALA A 163 -7.41 -7.06 12.82
CA ALA A 163 -6.41 -6.16 13.40
C ALA A 163 -6.29 -6.41 14.91
N GLU A 164 -5.08 -6.76 15.37
CA GLU A 164 -4.81 -7.03 16.79
C GLU A 164 -4.63 -5.73 17.59
N THR A 165 -4.12 -4.69 16.93
CA THR A 165 -4.02 -3.34 17.49
C THR A 165 -4.52 -2.30 16.50
N TYR A 166 -4.80 -1.10 17.03
CA TYR A 166 -5.19 0.03 16.20
C TYR A 166 -4.03 0.58 15.36
N ALA A 167 -2.85 0.76 15.95
CA ALA A 167 -1.64 1.28 15.31
C ALA A 167 -0.39 0.81 16.09
N ASN A 168 0.79 1.34 15.72
CA ASN A 168 2.04 1.22 16.48
C ASN A 168 2.58 -0.21 16.66
N ARG A 169 2.12 -1.17 15.85
CA ARG A 169 2.59 -2.55 15.87
C ARG A 169 2.80 -3.06 14.46
N TYR A 170 3.74 -3.99 14.32
CA TYR A 170 3.99 -4.68 13.07
C TYR A 170 2.92 -5.74 12.81
N GLN A 171 1.94 -5.45 11.95
CA GLN A 171 0.90 -6.40 11.52
C GLN A 171 0.66 -6.37 10.00
N PRO A 172 1.57 -6.94 9.21
CA PRO A 172 1.57 -6.89 7.74
C PRO A 172 0.77 -8.07 7.12
N THR A 173 -0.47 -8.29 7.53
CA THR A 173 -1.29 -9.45 7.09
C THR A 173 -1.43 -9.52 5.57
N LEU A 174 -1.89 -8.42 4.94
CA LEU A 174 -2.10 -8.40 3.48
C LEU A 174 -0.77 -8.34 2.72
N ASP A 175 0.24 -7.64 3.26
CA ASP A 175 1.58 -7.61 2.67
C ASP A 175 2.17 -9.03 2.57
N THR A 176 1.95 -9.87 3.59
CA THR A 176 2.43 -11.26 3.60
C THR A 176 1.79 -12.08 2.47
N LEU A 177 0.48 -11.93 2.26
CA LEU A 177 -0.23 -12.61 1.17
C LEU A 177 0.20 -12.08 -0.21
N LEU A 178 0.39 -10.76 -0.36
CA LEU A 178 0.87 -10.17 -1.61
C LEU A 178 2.32 -10.58 -1.92
N ARG A 179 3.18 -10.68 -0.91
CA ARG A 179 4.55 -11.20 -1.06
C ARG A 179 4.58 -12.68 -1.42
N LEU A 180 3.66 -13.50 -0.88
CA LEU A 180 3.51 -14.89 -1.32
C LEU A 180 3.19 -14.97 -2.82
N VAL A 181 2.21 -14.19 -3.29
CA VAL A 181 1.87 -14.15 -4.73
C VAL A 181 3.07 -13.66 -5.57
N ALA A 182 3.81 -12.66 -5.07
CA ALA A 182 5.02 -12.19 -5.73
C ALA A 182 6.13 -13.23 -5.80
N ALA A 183 6.32 -14.01 -4.75
CA ALA A 183 7.29 -15.09 -4.73
C ALA A 183 6.90 -16.22 -5.70
N ILE A 184 5.62 -16.61 -5.75
CA ILE A 184 5.12 -17.59 -6.73
C ILE A 184 5.31 -17.08 -8.16
N TYR A 185 5.04 -15.79 -8.42
CA TYR A 185 5.28 -15.19 -9.73
C TYR A 185 6.76 -15.27 -10.13
N ARG A 186 7.69 -14.89 -9.24
CA ARG A 186 9.13 -14.95 -9.53
C ARG A 186 9.63 -16.38 -9.73
N GLU A 187 9.04 -17.37 -9.04
CA GLU A 187 9.34 -18.79 -9.27
C GLU A 187 8.86 -19.26 -10.65
N GLY A 188 7.68 -18.80 -11.09
CA GLY A 188 7.04 -19.25 -12.33
C GLY A 188 7.37 -18.46 -13.59
N GLU A 189 7.99 -17.28 -13.48
CA GLU A 189 8.41 -16.42 -14.58
C GLU A 189 9.90 -16.06 -14.41
N PRO A 190 10.83 -16.94 -14.83
CA PRO A 190 12.28 -16.77 -14.58
C PRO A 190 12.90 -15.55 -15.25
N ASP A 191 12.27 -15.05 -16.33
CA ASP A 191 12.68 -13.83 -17.02
C ASP A 191 11.94 -12.57 -16.49
N GLY A 192 11.11 -12.73 -15.46
CA GLY A 192 10.22 -11.69 -14.95
C GLY A 192 10.93 -10.47 -14.40
N VAL A 193 10.53 -9.29 -14.88
CA VAL A 193 10.99 -8.01 -14.34
C VAL A 193 9.90 -7.41 -13.46
N THR A 194 10.24 -7.10 -12.22
CA THR A 194 9.31 -6.42 -11.29
C THR A 194 9.78 -5.03 -10.90
N LEU A 195 8.84 -4.23 -10.39
CA LEU A 195 9.09 -2.83 -10.02
C LEU A 195 9.26 -2.75 -8.50
N GLY A 196 10.42 -2.27 -8.06
CA GLY A 196 10.70 -1.96 -6.66
C GLY A 196 9.70 -0.95 -6.11
N THR A 197 9.43 -1.01 -4.81
CA THR A 197 8.38 -0.24 -4.12
C THR A 197 8.88 1.01 -3.40
N VAL A 198 10.18 1.27 -3.46
CA VAL A 198 10.83 2.38 -2.75
C VAL A 198 11.65 3.19 -3.76
N PRO A 199 11.61 4.54 -3.71
CA PRO A 199 12.41 5.38 -4.59
C PRO A 199 13.92 5.22 -4.36
N ASP A 200 14.69 5.61 -5.37
CA ASP A 200 16.15 5.77 -5.34
C ASP A 200 16.93 4.51 -4.93
N GLY A 201 16.33 3.33 -5.10
CA GLY A 201 16.93 2.06 -4.67
C GLY A 201 17.15 1.95 -3.17
N LYS A 202 16.35 2.70 -2.39
CA LYS A 202 16.30 2.61 -0.93
C LYS A 202 15.48 1.41 -0.49
N LYS A 203 15.49 1.13 0.81
CA LYS A 203 14.85 -0.06 1.39
C LYS A 203 13.51 0.22 2.05
N LEU A 204 13.24 1.46 2.43
CA LEU A 204 12.02 1.88 3.11
C LEU A 204 11.61 3.27 2.62
N SER A 205 10.32 3.48 2.40
CA SER A 205 9.75 4.82 2.20
C SER A 205 9.23 5.34 3.54
N VAL A 206 9.76 6.46 4.02
CA VAL A 206 9.32 7.10 5.26
C VAL A 206 8.67 8.44 4.93
N MET A 207 7.49 8.67 5.50
CA MET A 207 6.86 9.99 5.51
C MET A 207 6.67 10.42 6.95
N MET A 208 7.40 11.45 7.35
CA MET A 208 7.16 12.14 8.62
C MET A 208 6.01 13.11 8.40
N THR A 209 4.97 13.00 9.23
CA THR A 209 3.75 13.80 9.09
C THR A 209 3.33 14.39 10.43
N HIS A 210 2.86 15.64 10.40
CA HIS A 210 2.50 16.38 11.59
C HIS A 210 1.10 16.98 11.49
N ASP A 211 0.23 16.69 12.45
CA ASP A 211 -1.13 17.24 12.49
C ASP A 211 -1.12 18.54 13.31
N ILE A 212 -1.50 19.66 12.67
CA ILE A 212 -1.60 20.98 13.29
C ILE A 212 -3.09 21.29 13.51
N ASP A 213 -3.58 20.92 14.69
CA ASP A 213 -4.98 21.02 15.12
C ASP A 213 -5.18 21.89 16.37
N TYR A 214 -4.11 22.53 16.85
CA TYR A 214 -4.10 23.34 18.06
C TYR A 214 -3.17 24.55 17.94
N ARG A 215 -3.52 25.67 18.59
CA ARG A 215 -2.75 26.92 18.51
C ARG A 215 -1.27 26.79 18.88
N LYS A 216 -0.89 25.93 19.84
CA LYS A 216 0.56 25.73 20.15
C LYS A 216 1.28 24.89 19.09
N SER A 217 0.56 23.98 18.44
CA SER A 217 1.12 23.09 17.43
C SER A 217 1.68 23.88 16.25
N VAL A 218 0.98 24.93 15.78
CA VAL A 218 1.46 25.73 14.63
C VAL A 218 2.78 26.44 14.90
N ARG A 219 2.98 26.93 16.14
CA ARG A 219 4.24 27.59 16.53
C ARG A 219 5.40 26.61 16.62
N ASN A 220 5.16 25.46 17.25
CA ASN A 220 6.18 24.44 17.45
C ASN A 220 6.51 23.70 16.16
N ALA A 221 5.55 23.56 15.23
CA ALA A 221 5.76 22.92 13.92
C ALA A 221 6.97 23.49 13.17
N VAL A 222 7.21 24.80 13.27
CA VAL A 222 8.39 25.44 12.67
C VAL A 222 9.70 24.85 13.22
N LYS A 223 9.76 24.49 14.51
CA LYS A 223 10.94 23.87 15.11
C LYS A 223 11.15 22.44 14.62
N TYR A 224 10.08 21.68 14.42
CA TYR A 224 10.16 20.36 13.77
C TYR A 224 10.70 20.51 12.35
N ALA A 225 10.14 21.44 11.56
CA ALA A 225 10.57 21.67 10.17
C ALA A 225 12.03 22.14 10.07
N GLU A 226 12.49 22.99 11.00
CA GLU A 226 13.91 23.39 11.08
C GLU A 226 14.82 22.18 11.34
N MET A 227 14.45 21.29 12.28
CA MET A 227 15.21 20.08 12.58
C MET A 227 15.24 19.10 11.39
N GLU A 228 14.10 18.92 10.73
CA GLU A 228 13.96 18.08 9.54
C GLU A 228 14.83 18.62 8.39
N ALA A 229 14.76 19.93 8.12
CA ALA A 229 15.56 20.58 7.10
C ALA A 229 17.08 20.49 7.39
N LEU A 230 17.50 20.64 8.65
CA LEU A 230 18.90 20.41 9.06
C LEU A 230 19.35 18.97 8.79
N ASN A 231 18.41 18.02 8.84
CA ASN A 231 18.62 16.63 8.48
C ASN A 231 18.39 16.33 6.98
N GLY A 232 18.13 17.33 6.14
CA GLY A 232 17.85 17.12 4.72
C GLY A 232 16.56 16.33 4.46
N VAL A 233 15.61 16.40 5.39
CA VAL A 233 14.29 15.77 5.34
C VAL A 233 13.25 16.83 5.06
N ARG A 234 12.24 16.48 4.24
CA ARG A 234 11.00 17.25 4.08
C ARG A 234 9.84 16.40 4.59
N SER A 235 8.90 17.05 5.25
CA SER A 235 7.77 16.42 5.93
C SER A 235 6.45 17.06 5.53
N THR A 236 5.35 16.37 5.80
CA THR A 236 3.99 16.84 5.53
C THR A 236 3.34 17.38 6.79
N TYR A 237 2.83 18.60 6.75
CA TYR A 237 2.10 19.22 7.85
C TYR A 237 0.63 19.34 7.46
N PHE A 238 -0.22 18.51 8.08
CA PHE A 238 -1.67 18.56 7.90
C PHE A 238 -2.23 19.68 8.77
N VAL A 239 -2.66 20.78 8.13
CA VAL A 239 -3.09 22.00 8.83
C VAL A 239 -4.60 22.10 8.90
N GLN A 240 -5.12 22.23 10.13
CA GLN A 240 -6.52 22.56 10.34
C GLN A 240 -6.72 24.04 10.05
N THR A 241 -7.65 24.37 9.17
CA THR A 241 -7.96 25.76 8.84
C THR A 241 -9.00 26.32 9.80
N LYS A 242 -8.65 26.42 11.09
CA LYS A 242 -9.55 26.87 12.15
C LYS A 242 -9.73 28.40 12.14
N TYR A 243 -10.86 28.85 11.60
CA TYR A 243 -11.27 30.28 11.56
C TYR A 243 -12.55 30.58 12.39
N ILE A 244 -13.03 29.59 13.16
CA ILE A 244 -14.23 29.69 14.00
C ILE A 244 -13.84 29.30 15.42
N GLU A 245 -14.09 30.18 16.37
CA GLU A 245 -14.00 29.87 17.79
C GLU A 245 -15.23 29.07 18.22
N ASP A 246 -15.01 27.89 18.79
CA ASP A 246 -16.07 27.01 19.27
C ASP A 246 -15.55 26.08 20.39
N PHE A 247 -16.22 24.95 20.64
CA PHE A 247 -15.85 24.00 21.68
C PHE A 247 -14.42 23.45 21.56
N ASN A 248 -13.91 23.25 20.34
CA ASN A 248 -12.63 22.57 20.12
C ASN A 248 -11.43 23.47 20.45
N ASP A 249 -11.40 24.67 19.89
CA ASP A 249 -10.31 25.63 20.11
C ASP A 249 -10.71 27.05 19.64
N GLN A 250 -9.87 28.02 19.97
CA GLN A 250 -9.87 29.34 19.37
C GLN A 250 -9.38 29.30 17.91
N SER A 251 -9.70 30.35 17.15
CA SER A 251 -9.12 30.55 15.82
C SER A 251 -7.61 30.73 15.94
N PHE A 252 -6.84 29.90 15.22
CA PHE A 252 -5.39 30.03 15.11
C PHE A 252 -4.91 30.25 13.67
N LEU A 253 -5.84 30.46 12.74
CA LEU A 253 -5.54 31.01 11.42
C LEU A 253 -5.61 32.54 11.42
N ASP A 254 -4.96 33.17 12.40
CA ASP A 254 -4.75 34.61 12.48
C ASP A 254 -3.42 35.02 11.80
N GLU A 255 -3.06 36.30 11.85
CA GLU A 255 -1.83 36.81 11.20
C GLU A 255 -0.57 36.07 11.67
N GLU A 256 -0.51 35.72 12.96
CA GLU A 256 0.61 34.96 13.53
C GLU A 256 0.64 33.52 12.99
N GLY A 257 -0.50 32.82 13.03
CA GLY A 257 -0.62 31.46 12.50
C GLY A 257 -0.32 31.35 11.01
N VAL A 258 -0.81 32.32 10.21
CA VAL A 258 -0.48 32.43 8.78
C VAL A 258 1.02 32.61 8.58
N GLY A 259 1.67 33.46 9.37
CA GLY A 259 3.12 33.65 9.34
C GLY A 259 3.91 32.35 9.56
N TYR A 260 3.43 31.49 10.46
CA TYR A 260 4.05 30.17 10.68
C TYR A 260 3.81 29.19 9.52
N ILE A 261 2.62 29.17 8.92
CA ILE A 261 2.35 28.32 7.73
C ILE A 261 3.27 28.72 6.57
N LEU A 262 3.40 30.02 6.30
CA LEU A 262 4.34 30.52 5.30
C LEU A 262 5.78 30.14 5.63
N LYS A 263 6.15 30.14 6.92
CA LYS A 263 7.47 29.70 7.35
C LYS A 263 7.72 28.20 7.11
N LEU A 264 6.70 27.36 7.28
CA LEU A 264 6.79 25.94 6.95
C LEU A 264 7.01 25.75 5.43
N GLU A 265 6.29 26.49 4.59
CA GLU A 265 6.49 26.48 3.14
C GLU A 265 7.91 26.92 2.75
N GLU A 266 8.43 28.00 3.35
CA GLU A 266 9.81 28.46 3.14
C GLU A 266 10.87 27.39 3.49
N LEU A 267 10.57 26.52 4.45
CA LEU A 267 11.44 25.40 4.85
C LEU A 267 11.29 24.17 3.94
N GLY A 268 10.40 24.24 2.94
CA GLY A 268 10.16 23.19 1.97
C GLY A 268 9.19 22.10 2.43
N ALA A 269 8.44 22.34 3.51
CA ALA A 269 7.42 21.41 3.98
C ALA A 269 6.25 21.31 3.00
N GLU A 270 5.63 20.13 2.91
CA GLU A 270 4.31 20.02 2.27
C GLU A 270 3.25 20.54 3.26
N ILE A 271 2.43 21.49 2.81
CA ILE A 271 1.26 21.95 3.54
C ILE A 271 0.03 21.19 3.02
N ALA A 272 -0.55 20.36 3.88
CA ALA A 272 -1.67 19.49 3.58
C ALA A 272 -2.92 19.88 4.39
N SER A 273 -4.08 19.36 4.00
CA SER A 273 -5.36 19.74 4.61
C SER A 273 -5.76 18.84 5.76
N HIS A 274 -6.14 19.44 6.89
CA HIS A 274 -6.64 18.74 8.08
C HIS A 274 -8.05 19.16 8.49
N SER A 275 -8.93 19.34 7.50
CA SER A 275 -10.32 19.82 7.67
C SER A 275 -10.42 21.25 8.24
N VAL A 276 -11.65 21.70 8.52
CA VAL A 276 -11.93 23.02 9.09
C VAL A 276 -12.24 22.92 10.58
N SER A 277 -13.20 22.06 10.94
CA SER A 277 -13.80 21.98 12.26
C SER A 277 -13.05 21.08 13.22
N HIS A 278 -12.30 20.09 12.71
CA HIS A 278 -11.70 19.01 13.49
C HIS A 278 -12.75 18.30 14.37
N SER A 279 -13.94 18.04 13.82
CA SER A 279 -15.07 17.47 14.56
C SER A 279 -14.92 15.96 14.79
N LEU A 280 -15.16 15.51 16.02
CA LEU A 280 -15.31 14.08 16.36
C LEU A 280 -16.48 13.39 15.64
N GLN A 281 -17.40 14.18 15.06
CA GLN A 281 -18.57 13.72 14.32
C GLN A 281 -18.35 13.72 12.80
N PHE A 282 -17.14 13.99 12.30
CA PHE A 282 -16.88 14.11 10.86
C PHE A 282 -17.36 12.87 10.08
N ASN A 283 -17.18 11.66 10.63
CA ASN A 283 -17.65 10.41 10.02
C ASN A 283 -19.18 10.31 9.83
N ALA A 284 -19.95 11.14 10.52
CA ALA A 284 -21.40 11.21 10.44
C ALA A 284 -21.92 12.38 9.58
N PHE A 285 -21.03 13.23 9.04
CA PHE A 285 -21.46 14.37 8.24
C PHE A 285 -22.14 13.93 6.95
N ALA A 286 -23.16 14.69 6.55
CA ALA A 286 -23.71 14.58 5.21
C ALA A 286 -22.66 15.03 4.19
N LEU A 287 -22.72 14.47 2.98
CA LEU A 287 -21.80 14.79 1.90
C LEU A 287 -21.68 16.30 1.64
N GLY A 288 -22.79 17.03 1.64
CA GLY A 288 -22.83 18.42 1.22
C GLY A 288 -23.23 18.57 -0.25
N THR A 289 -23.22 19.81 -0.72
CA THR A 289 -23.75 20.19 -2.04
C THR A 289 -22.67 20.39 -3.09
N GLY A 290 -21.40 20.48 -2.68
CA GLY A 290 -20.28 20.88 -3.53
C GLY A 290 -20.25 22.39 -3.83
N ARG A 291 -21.15 23.17 -3.22
CA ARG A 291 -21.27 24.63 -3.37
C ARG A 291 -20.93 25.38 -2.08
N GLU A 292 -20.34 24.71 -1.10
CA GLU A 292 -19.84 25.32 0.12
C GLU A 292 -18.79 26.39 -0.23
N VAL A 293 -18.97 27.59 0.29
CA VAL A 293 -18.11 28.76 0.03
C VAL A 293 -17.99 29.65 1.28
N LEU A 294 -16.88 30.36 1.41
CA LEU A 294 -16.76 31.44 2.38
C LEU A 294 -17.54 32.69 1.94
N PRO A 295 -18.08 33.49 2.88
CA PRO A 295 -18.07 33.28 4.33
C PRO A 295 -19.27 32.45 4.84
N SER A 296 -20.03 31.79 3.95
CA SER A 296 -21.31 31.13 4.28
C SER A 296 -21.15 29.76 4.94
N TYR A 297 -20.09 29.02 4.60
CA TYR A 297 -19.75 27.79 5.30
C TYR A 297 -19.15 28.14 6.67
N ARG A 298 -19.82 27.74 7.75
CA ARG A 298 -19.41 28.06 9.13
C ARG A 298 -19.69 26.87 10.08
N PRO A 299 -18.95 25.75 9.95
CA PRO A 299 -19.17 24.60 10.82
C PRO A 299 -18.92 24.99 12.28
N PHE A 300 -19.80 24.58 13.18
CA PHE A 300 -19.71 24.95 14.59
C PHE A 300 -19.79 23.72 15.49
N VAL A 301 -18.68 23.41 16.17
CA VAL A 301 -18.61 22.30 17.13
C VAL A 301 -19.16 22.78 18.47
N ARG A 302 -20.30 22.23 18.90
CA ARG A 302 -20.94 22.60 20.17
C ARG A 302 -20.35 21.84 21.35
N ASP A 303 -20.05 20.57 21.12
CA ASP A 303 -19.50 19.61 22.07
C ASP A 303 -18.96 18.38 21.30
N LEU A 304 -18.52 17.36 22.03
CA LEU A 304 -17.95 16.13 21.46
C LEU A 304 -18.94 15.33 20.58
N GLU A 305 -20.25 15.54 20.76
CA GLU A 305 -21.33 14.76 20.13
C GLU A 305 -22.10 15.56 19.06
N ALA A 306 -21.95 16.89 19.03
CA ALA A 306 -22.74 17.75 18.15
C ALA A 306 -21.89 18.77 17.39
N THR A 307 -22.01 18.74 16.06
CA THR A 307 -21.52 19.78 15.15
C THR A 307 -22.62 20.19 14.20
N THR A 308 -22.80 21.51 14.01
CA THR A 308 -23.84 22.07 13.12
C THR A 308 -23.21 22.78 11.93
N GLU A 309 -23.99 22.91 10.84
CA GLU A 309 -23.59 23.63 9.62
C GLU A 309 -22.32 23.08 8.95
N ALA A 310 -22.08 21.78 9.12
CA ALA A 310 -20.92 21.08 8.58
C ALA A 310 -21.33 20.04 7.52
N SER A 311 -20.45 19.83 6.54
CA SER A 311 -20.60 18.82 5.49
C SER A 311 -19.24 18.30 5.06
N ILE A 312 -19.16 17.08 4.52
CA ILE A 312 -17.90 16.50 4.04
C ILE A 312 -17.25 17.42 3.00
N MET A 313 -17.99 17.83 1.97
CA MET A 313 -17.49 18.73 0.92
C MET A 313 -17.10 20.10 1.47
N GLY A 314 -17.76 20.60 2.50
CA GLY A 314 -17.39 21.84 3.15
C GLY A 314 -16.07 21.76 3.90
N GLU A 315 -15.87 20.71 4.70
CA GLU A 315 -14.59 20.47 5.39
C GLU A 315 -13.42 20.36 4.41
N LEU A 316 -13.64 19.70 3.27
CA LEU A 316 -12.63 19.51 2.23
C LEU A 316 -12.35 20.79 1.43
N ARG A 317 -13.37 21.33 0.75
CA ARG A 317 -13.21 22.43 -0.21
C ARG A 317 -12.76 23.71 0.46
N ILE A 318 -13.28 24.01 1.64
CA ILE A 318 -12.96 25.25 2.34
C ILE A 318 -11.55 25.18 2.93
N SER A 319 -11.16 24.05 3.52
CA SER A 319 -9.79 23.86 4.01
C SER A 319 -8.77 23.99 2.88
N LYS A 320 -8.99 23.29 1.76
CA LYS A 320 -8.15 23.40 0.56
C LYS A 320 -8.06 24.84 0.04
N PHE A 321 -9.21 25.50 -0.16
CA PHE A 321 -9.25 26.87 -0.67
C PHE A 321 -8.49 27.85 0.22
N ILE A 322 -8.65 27.76 1.54
CA ILE A 322 -7.96 28.63 2.49
C ILE A 322 -6.45 28.43 2.37
N LEU A 323 -5.96 27.19 2.44
CA LEU A 323 -4.52 26.91 2.38
C LEU A 323 -3.92 27.34 1.04
N GLU A 324 -4.55 27.00 -0.08
CA GLU A 324 -4.10 27.40 -1.43
C GLU A 324 -4.16 28.91 -1.68
N SER A 325 -4.90 29.67 -0.86
CA SER A 325 -4.88 31.14 -0.91
C SER A 325 -3.67 31.76 -0.19
N LEU A 326 -2.97 30.97 0.64
CA LEU A 326 -1.82 31.39 1.44
C LEU A 326 -0.50 30.95 0.81
N ILE A 327 -0.45 29.72 0.28
CA ILE A 327 0.77 29.07 -0.21
C ILE A 327 0.82 29.04 -1.74
N SER A 328 2.00 28.74 -2.28
CA SER A 328 2.28 28.64 -3.71
C SER A 328 2.03 27.27 -4.33
N GLU A 329 2.21 26.20 -3.55
CA GLU A 329 2.02 24.81 -3.99
C GLU A 329 0.57 24.33 -3.80
N PRO A 330 0.05 23.46 -4.69
CA PRO A 330 -1.30 22.92 -4.56
C PRO A 330 -1.42 21.97 -3.36
N VAL A 331 -2.57 21.99 -2.68
CA VAL A 331 -2.84 21.13 -1.52
C VAL A 331 -3.43 19.80 -1.99
N THR A 332 -2.60 18.77 -2.18
CA THR A 332 -3.01 17.49 -2.77
C THR A 332 -3.32 16.39 -1.76
N SER A 333 -2.87 16.55 -0.51
CA SER A 333 -3.01 15.56 0.56
C SER A 333 -4.05 15.97 1.61
N PHE A 334 -4.78 14.98 2.13
CA PHE A 334 -5.77 15.16 3.19
C PHE A 334 -5.62 14.13 4.31
N ARG A 335 -5.86 14.58 5.55
CA ARG A 335 -6.07 13.72 6.72
C ARG A 335 -7.22 14.28 7.56
N PRO A 336 -8.22 13.48 7.95
CA PRO A 336 -9.29 13.97 8.81
C PRO A 336 -8.85 14.07 10.28
N GLY A 337 -9.44 15.04 10.99
CA GLY A 337 -9.30 15.12 12.44
C GLY A 337 -9.78 13.87 13.16
N TYR A 338 -9.09 13.52 14.25
CA TYR A 338 -9.34 12.31 15.06
C TYR A 338 -9.41 11.00 14.25
N LEU A 339 -8.86 11.00 13.03
CA LEU A 339 -9.00 9.93 12.04
C LEU A 339 -10.45 9.45 11.92
N ARG A 340 -11.40 10.40 11.93
CA ARG A 340 -12.83 10.13 11.72
C ARG A 340 -13.09 10.07 10.23
N ILE A 341 -13.64 8.96 9.75
CA ILE A 341 -13.66 8.69 8.31
C ILE A 341 -15.10 8.48 7.83
N PRO A 342 -15.70 9.45 7.13
CA PRO A 342 -16.98 9.24 6.48
C PRO A 342 -16.90 8.15 5.40
N THR A 343 -17.99 7.42 5.20
CA THR A 343 -18.07 6.39 4.15
C THR A 343 -17.84 6.96 2.75
N GLN A 344 -18.32 8.18 2.49
CA GLN A 344 -18.22 8.87 1.19
C GLN A 344 -16.95 9.72 1.04
N LEU A 345 -16.02 9.64 1.99
CA LEU A 345 -14.76 10.39 1.92
C LEU A 345 -13.96 10.11 0.62
N PRO A 346 -13.84 8.85 0.13
CA PRO A 346 -13.05 8.56 -1.08
C PRO A 346 -13.46 9.40 -2.30
N GLU A 347 -14.73 9.38 -2.67
CA GLU A 347 -15.24 10.15 -3.81
C GLU A 347 -15.27 11.66 -3.53
N ALA A 348 -15.51 12.08 -2.29
CA ALA A 348 -15.48 13.49 -1.90
C ALA A 348 -14.08 14.11 -2.05
N LEU A 349 -13.03 13.36 -1.69
CA LEU A 349 -11.64 13.76 -1.91
C LEU A 349 -11.35 13.99 -3.39
N GLN A 350 -11.73 13.04 -4.24
CA GLN A 350 -11.55 13.15 -5.68
C GLN A 350 -12.30 14.34 -6.27
N TRP A 351 -13.55 14.57 -5.86
CA TRP A 351 -14.34 15.73 -6.33
C TRP A 351 -13.82 17.06 -5.81
N ALA A 352 -13.17 17.08 -4.64
CA ALA A 352 -12.53 18.27 -4.09
C ALA A 352 -11.12 18.53 -4.66
N GLY A 353 -10.58 17.63 -5.49
CA GLY A 353 -9.30 17.79 -6.17
C GLY A 353 -8.08 17.43 -5.31
N TYR A 354 -8.25 16.51 -4.35
CA TYR A 354 -7.15 15.83 -3.68
C TYR A 354 -6.68 14.63 -4.51
N SER A 355 -5.45 14.19 -4.27
CA SER A 355 -4.87 12.98 -4.85
C SER A 355 -4.54 11.94 -3.79
N TYR A 356 -4.25 12.38 -2.56
CA TYR A 356 -3.67 11.56 -1.52
C TYR A 356 -4.44 11.67 -0.20
N SER A 357 -4.55 10.55 0.49
CA SER A 357 -5.20 10.42 1.79
C SER A 357 -4.28 9.69 2.75
N SER A 358 -4.24 10.12 4.01
CA SER A 358 -3.58 9.40 5.09
C SER A 358 -4.50 9.38 6.31
N SER A 359 -5.59 8.64 6.18
CA SER A 359 -6.76 8.65 7.06
C SER A 359 -6.90 7.36 7.89
N VAL A 360 -6.37 6.23 7.43
CA VAL A 360 -6.42 4.94 8.14
C VAL A 360 -5.05 4.56 8.71
N THR A 361 -5.06 3.70 9.73
CA THR A 361 -3.83 3.10 10.26
C THR A 361 -3.50 1.80 9.53
N ALA A 362 -2.21 1.50 9.43
CA ALA A 362 -1.68 0.30 8.75
C ALA A 362 -2.24 -1.00 9.33
N ASN A 363 -2.40 -1.08 10.66
CA ASN A 363 -2.98 -2.26 11.31
C ASN A 363 -4.46 -2.43 10.96
N LYS A 364 -5.24 -1.34 10.90
CA LYS A 364 -6.66 -1.42 10.55
C LYS A 364 -6.89 -1.64 9.06
N SER A 365 -5.99 -1.18 8.19
CA SER A 365 -5.99 -1.54 6.77
C SER A 365 -5.31 -2.87 6.48
N LEU A 366 -4.68 -3.49 7.48
CA LEU A 366 -3.92 -4.75 7.42
C LEU A 366 -2.72 -4.72 6.45
N THR A 367 -2.22 -3.52 6.12
CA THR A 367 -1.15 -3.33 5.13
C THR A 367 -0.30 -2.10 5.44
N HIS A 368 1.00 -2.20 5.12
CA HIS A 368 1.94 -1.06 5.10
C HIS A 368 2.26 -0.59 3.67
N PHE A 369 1.52 -1.05 2.66
CA PHE A 369 1.62 -0.55 1.29
C PHE A 369 0.52 0.47 0.98
N PRO A 370 0.80 1.45 0.10
CA PRO A 370 -0.25 2.32 -0.42
C PRO A 370 -1.27 1.54 -1.25
N PHE A 371 -2.53 1.97 -1.20
CA PHE A 371 -3.61 1.36 -2.00
C PHE A 371 -4.61 2.41 -2.48
N ARG A 372 -5.37 2.09 -3.53
CA ARG A 372 -6.43 2.98 -4.02
C ARG A 372 -7.69 2.82 -3.18
N LEU A 373 -8.30 3.94 -2.81
CA LEU A 373 -9.60 3.94 -2.15
C LEU A 373 -10.71 3.55 -3.12
N THR A 374 -11.78 2.95 -2.59
CA THR A 374 -13.00 2.64 -3.35
C THR A 374 -14.14 3.57 -2.97
N ALA A 375 -14.97 3.94 -3.95
CA ALA A 375 -16.12 4.80 -3.74
C ALA A 375 -17.08 4.20 -2.70
N GLY A 376 -17.50 5.02 -1.73
CA GLY A 376 -18.35 4.59 -0.62
C GLY A 376 -17.74 3.49 0.25
N ARG A 377 -16.43 3.23 0.14
CA ARG A 377 -15.75 2.08 0.76
C ARG A 377 -16.41 0.74 0.41
N GLN A 378 -16.92 0.64 -0.82
CA GLN A 378 -17.56 -0.57 -1.38
C GLN A 378 -16.58 -1.36 -2.26
N PHE A 379 -17.08 -2.28 -3.09
CA PHE A 379 -16.22 -3.25 -3.79
C PHE A 379 -16.11 -3.00 -5.29
N ASP A 380 -16.90 -2.07 -5.83
CA ASP A 380 -17.19 -2.03 -7.27
C ASP A 380 -16.40 -0.98 -8.05
N THR A 381 -15.97 0.11 -7.40
CA THR A 381 -15.41 1.28 -8.11
C THR A 381 -14.23 1.85 -7.34
N ASN A 382 -13.05 1.80 -7.98
CA ASN A 382 -11.86 2.48 -7.49
C ASN A 382 -11.95 3.98 -7.78
N THR A 383 -11.45 4.77 -6.84
CA THR A 383 -11.12 6.19 -7.04
C THR A 383 -9.67 6.33 -7.49
N ASP A 384 -9.27 7.52 -7.90
CA ASP A 384 -7.87 7.86 -8.18
C ASP A 384 -7.11 8.27 -6.91
N ILE A 385 -7.76 8.19 -5.73
CA ILE A 385 -7.14 8.56 -4.45
C ILE A 385 -6.31 7.40 -3.92
N PHE A 386 -5.03 7.66 -3.69
CA PHE A 386 -4.17 6.75 -2.95
C PHE A 386 -4.23 7.03 -1.45
N GLU A 387 -4.38 5.96 -0.68
CA GLU A 387 -4.30 5.94 0.77
C GLU A 387 -2.89 5.53 1.22
N PHE A 388 -2.31 6.28 2.14
CA PHE A 388 -1.02 6.03 2.79
C PHE A 388 -1.27 5.71 4.28
N PRO A 389 -1.30 4.43 4.66
CA PRO A 389 -1.67 4.03 6.02
C PRO A 389 -0.66 4.49 7.08
N ILE A 390 -1.18 4.98 8.19
CA ILE A 390 -0.40 5.44 9.35
C ILE A 390 0.16 4.24 10.10
N THR A 391 1.48 4.11 10.16
CA THR A 391 2.15 3.03 10.89
C THR A 391 2.33 3.40 12.37
N ILE A 392 2.85 4.61 12.62
CA ILE A 392 3.06 5.15 13.97
C ILE A 392 2.16 6.36 14.18
N GLU A 393 1.46 6.42 15.31
CA GLU A 393 0.76 7.61 15.80
C GLU A 393 1.08 7.87 17.28
N ASP A 394 0.89 9.09 17.75
CA ASP A 394 1.44 9.60 19.01
C ASP A 394 0.44 9.68 20.17
N GLU A 395 -0.85 9.41 19.95
CA GLU A 395 -1.90 9.54 20.96
C GLU A 395 -2.06 8.28 21.83
N LEU A 396 -1.68 7.09 21.34
CA LEU A 396 -1.70 5.88 22.16
C LEU A 396 -0.56 5.81 23.19
N PRO A 397 -0.81 5.25 24.39
CA PRO A 397 0.22 4.98 25.38
C PRO A 397 1.13 3.81 24.98
N PRO A 398 2.37 3.74 25.49
CA PRO A 398 3.07 4.79 26.26
C PRO A 398 3.41 6.02 25.40
N LEU A 399 3.97 7.06 26.01
CA LEU A 399 4.34 8.30 25.29
C LEU A 399 5.24 8.00 24.09
N LEU A 400 5.10 8.77 23.01
CA LEU A 400 5.80 8.50 21.73
C LEU A 400 7.33 8.30 21.90
N GLY A 401 7.99 9.11 22.74
CA GLY A 401 9.43 9.01 22.97
C GLY A 401 9.86 7.68 23.61
N GLU A 402 8.99 7.07 24.41
CA GLU A 402 9.22 5.75 25.02
C GLU A 402 9.07 4.60 24.01
N ARG A 403 8.49 4.89 22.82
CA ARG A 403 8.27 3.93 21.74
C ARG A 403 9.33 3.98 20.64
N LEU A 404 10.40 4.77 20.79
CA LEU A 404 11.42 4.96 19.75
C LEU A 404 12.05 3.64 19.28
N GLU A 405 12.51 2.79 20.20
CA GLU A 405 13.16 1.53 19.84
C GLU A 405 12.19 0.53 19.17
N GLU A 406 10.92 0.56 19.55
CA GLU A 406 9.88 -0.23 18.89
C GLU A 406 9.63 0.28 17.47
N ALA A 407 9.54 1.58 17.27
CA ALA A 407 9.39 2.17 15.94
C ALA A 407 10.59 1.86 15.03
N LYS A 408 11.82 1.89 15.54
CA LYS A 408 13.02 1.46 14.80
C LYS A 408 12.95 -0.01 14.39
N THR A 409 12.51 -0.88 15.30
CA THR A 409 12.33 -2.31 15.01
C THR A 409 11.28 -2.54 13.91
N ILE A 410 10.17 -1.79 13.95
CA ILE A 410 9.15 -1.83 12.89
C ILE A 410 9.77 -1.36 11.57
N ALA A 411 10.49 -0.23 11.55
CA ALA A 411 11.15 0.29 10.36
C ALA A 411 12.11 -0.73 9.73
N ASP A 412 12.93 -1.42 10.52
CA ASP A 412 13.88 -2.42 10.04
C ASP A 412 13.16 -3.63 9.40
N LYS A 413 12.04 -4.06 9.98
CA LYS A 413 11.22 -5.14 9.39
C LYS A 413 10.53 -4.72 8.10
N LEU A 414 10.02 -3.49 8.04
CA LEU A 414 9.42 -2.92 6.83
C LEU A 414 10.47 -2.72 5.73
N ALA A 415 11.68 -2.33 6.09
CA ALA A 415 12.80 -2.16 5.18
C ALA A 415 13.26 -3.48 4.53
N ALA A 416 13.02 -4.62 5.19
CA ALA A 416 13.39 -5.93 4.65
C ALA A 416 12.63 -6.30 3.36
N TYR A 417 11.47 -5.68 3.11
CA TYR A 417 10.64 -6.00 1.94
C TYR A 417 10.12 -4.76 1.19
N GLY A 418 10.66 -3.57 1.46
CA GLY A 418 10.33 -2.36 0.70
C GLY A 418 8.99 -1.72 1.05
N ALA A 419 8.52 -1.84 2.29
CA ALA A 419 7.23 -1.28 2.70
C ALA A 419 7.27 0.25 2.90
N THR A 420 6.13 0.82 3.27
CA THR A 420 5.99 2.24 3.62
C THR A 420 5.76 2.43 5.11
N MET A 421 6.32 3.49 5.67
CA MET A 421 6.13 3.88 7.06
C MET A 421 5.74 5.35 7.16
N VAL A 422 4.46 5.59 7.46
CA VAL A 422 3.96 6.93 7.78
C VAL A 422 3.99 7.10 9.30
N VAL A 423 4.63 8.16 9.77
CA VAL A 423 4.65 8.59 11.16
C VAL A 423 3.73 9.80 11.31
N LEU A 424 2.73 9.71 12.17
CA LEU A 424 1.86 10.80 12.60
C LEU A 424 2.31 11.27 13.99
N SER A 425 2.54 12.57 14.13
CA SER A 425 2.69 13.21 15.44
C SER A 425 2.01 14.56 15.50
N HIS A 426 1.63 15.00 16.69
CA HIS A 426 1.21 16.37 16.93
C HIS A 426 2.40 17.18 17.45
N PRO A 427 2.78 18.31 16.84
CA PRO A 427 3.88 19.14 17.31
C PRO A 427 3.45 20.02 18.51
N ASP A 428 2.64 19.51 19.43
CA ASP A 428 2.14 20.23 20.60
C ASP A 428 3.22 20.46 21.68
N ILE A 429 4.32 19.70 21.61
CA ILE A 429 5.46 19.76 22.55
C ILE A 429 6.81 19.65 21.84
N LEU A 430 7.86 20.25 22.42
CA LEU A 430 9.26 20.14 21.98
C LEU A 430 10.08 19.19 22.89
N GLY A 431 9.43 18.17 23.43
CA GLY A 431 10.03 17.16 24.32
C GLY A 431 10.02 15.79 23.67
N HIS A 432 9.43 14.80 24.34
CA HIS A 432 9.49 13.39 23.92
C HIS A 432 9.05 13.11 22.47
N LYS A 433 8.13 13.90 21.87
CA LYS A 433 7.73 13.75 20.46
C LYS A 433 8.79 14.29 19.50
N PHE A 434 9.45 15.38 19.87
CA PHE A 434 10.54 15.98 19.12
C PHE A 434 11.79 15.11 19.17
N GLU A 435 12.13 14.62 20.37
CA GLU A 435 13.22 13.66 20.59
C GLU A 435 12.99 12.34 19.84
N PHE A 436 11.74 11.86 19.79
CA PHE A 436 11.37 10.73 18.95
C PHE A 436 11.65 11.01 17.47
N ALA A 437 11.18 12.14 16.94
CA ALA A 437 11.35 12.48 15.53
C ALA A 437 12.84 12.54 15.14
N GLU A 438 13.66 13.21 15.95
CA GLU A 438 15.11 13.29 15.74
C GLU A 438 15.76 11.90 15.77
N GLY A 439 15.55 11.13 16.85
CA GLY A 439 16.15 9.81 17.01
C GLY A 439 15.66 8.78 16.00
N PHE A 440 14.44 8.94 15.47
CA PHE A 440 13.89 8.08 14.44
C PHE A 440 14.48 8.41 13.07
N ILE A 441 14.54 9.69 12.70
CA ILE A 441 15.18 10.15 11.45
C ILE A 441 16.63 9.68 11.39
N ASP A 442 17.38 9.84 12.48
CA ASP A 442 18.79 9.40 12.57
C ASP A 442 18.96 7.91 12.26
N HIS A 443 18.03 7.06 12.72
CA HIS A 443 18.07 5.62 12.49
C HIS A 443 17.74 5.24 11.04
N VAL A 444 16.69 5.82 10.46
CA VAL A 444 16.14 5.36 9.18
C VAL A 444 16.82 6.00 7.97
N LYS A 445 17.35 7.22 8.11
CA LYS A 445 17.96 8.01 7.02
C LYS A 445 19.05 7.29 6.22
N PRO A 446 19.93 6.45 6.80
CA PRO A 446 20.96 5.74 6.03
C PRO A 446 20.40 4.81 4.95
N TYR A 447 19.23 4.21 5.17
CA TYR A 447 18.67 3.17 4.29
C TYR A 447 17.30 3.51 3.68
N SER A 448 16.68 4.60 4.10
CA SER A 448 15.34 5.00 3.66
C SER A 448 15.37 6.12 2.63
N TRP A 449 14.32 6.18 1.83
CA TRP A 449 13.89 7.41 1.18
C TRP A 449 12.96 8.13 2.16
N ILE A 450 13.18 9.43 2.39
CA ILE A 450 12.35 10.24 3.28
C ILE A 450 11.87 11.46 2.50
N GLY A 451 10.55 11.67 2.48
CA GLY A 451 9.94 12.78 1.79
C GLY A 451 8.49 12.99 2.22
N THR A 452 7.80 13.85 1.50
CA THR A 452 6.42 14.22 1.81
C THR A 452 5.44 13.17 1.26
N VAL A 453 4.19 13.21 1.74
CA VAL A 453 3.09 12.39 1.21
C VAL A 453 2.87 12.68 -0.27
N SER A 454 2.92 13.94 -0.69
CA SER A 454 2.81 14.30 -2.12
C SER A 454 3.97 13.77 -2.96
N ASP A 455 5.22 13.91 -2.50
CA ASP A 455 6.40 13.40 -3.21
C ASP A 455 6.30 11.89 -3.47
N PHE A 456 5.97 11.14 -2.40
CA PHE A 456 5.85 9.68 -2.51
C PHE A 456 4.61 9.29 -3.31
N GLY A 457 3.51 10.01 -3.15
CA GLY A 457 2.28 9.76 -3.87
C GLY A 457 2.43 9.95 -5.37
N ASP A 458 3.11 11.01 -5.81
CA ASP A 458 3.39 11.25 -7.22
C ASP A 458 4.27 10.13 -7.81
N TRP A 459 5.30 9.73 -7.07
CA TRP A 459 6.17 8.62 -7.46
C TRP A 459 5.42 7.29 -7.52
N TRP A 460 4.58 6.99 -6.51
CA TRP A 460 3.82 5.76 -6.44
C TRP A 460 2.77 5.67 -7.54
N ALA A 461 2.06 6.77 -7.82
CA ALA A 461 1.09 6.86 -8.91
C ALA A 461 1.76 6.68 -10.28
N ALA A 462 2.94 7.28 -10.49
CA ALA A 462 3.72 7.06 -11.69
C ALA A 462 4.17 5.60 -11.82
N ARG A 463 4.67 4.99 -10.73
CA ARG A 463 5.07 3.57 -10.68
C ARG A 463 3.92 2.63 -11.00
N ASP A 464 2.75 2.85 -10.41
CA ASP A 464 1.54 2.02 -10.59
C ASP A 464 1.07 2.00 -12.07
N ALA A 465 1.36 3.06 -12.82
CA ALA A 465 1.02 3.18 -14.23
C ALA A 465 2.03 2.53 -15.20
N ILE A 466 3.17 2.03 -14.71
CA ILE A 466 4.24 1.50 -15.58
C ILE A 466 3.90 0.11 -16.10
N GLY A 467 3.97 -0.02 -17.42
CA GLY A 467 4.01 -1.33 -18.10
C GLY A 467 5.44 -1.80 -18.29
N VAL A 468 5.66 -3.11 -18.20
CA VAL A 468 6.96 -3.73 -18.45
C VAL A 468 6.76 -4.90 -19.40
N ASP A 469 7.55 -4.93 -20.46
CA ASP A 469 7.59 -6.00 -21.45
C ASP A 469 9.03 -6.41 -21.74
N LEU A 470 9.22 -7.66 -22.19
CA LEU A 470 10.45 -8.11 -22.81
C LEU A 470 10.25 -8.21 -24.31
N ASP A 471 10.98 -7.40 -25.06
CA ASP A 471 10.97 -7.44 -26.53
C ASP A 471 12.16 -8.28 -27.02
N ASP A 472 11.92 -9.19 -27.97
CA ASP A 472 12.96 -9.83 -28.76
C ASP A 472 12.80 -9.41 -30.23
N ALA A 473 13.66 -8.49 -30.67
CA ALA A 473 13.63 -7.96 -32.03
C ALA A 473 14.99 -8.15 -32.70
N GLY A 474 15.02 -8.95 -33.77
CA GLY A 474 16.25 -9.17 -34.55
C GLY A 474 17.36 -9.87 -33.76
N GLY A 475 17.02 -10.68 -32.75
CA GLY A 475 17.97 -11.38 -31.88
C GLY A 475 18.62 -10.50 -30.83
N VAL A 476 18.03 -9.33 -30.55
CA VAL A 476 18.36 -8.47 -29.42
C VAL A 476 17.17 -8.48 -28.46
N ARG A 477 17.39 -9.04 -27.27
CA ARG A 477 16.43 -8.95 -26.17
C ARG A 477 16.56 -7.61 -25.48
N SER A 478 15.44 -7.00 -25.09
CA SER A 478 15.43 -5.74 -24.36
C SER A 478 14.28 -5.68 -23.35
N VAL A 479 14.52 -5.02 -22.21
CA VAL A 479 13.46 -4.59 -21.30
C VAL A 479 12.85 -3.31 -21.85
N ARG A 480 11.55 -3.31 -22.06
CA ARG A 480 10.77 -2.14 -22.47
C ARG A 480 9.90 -1.71 -21.31
N LEU A 481 10.05 -0.47 -20.89
CA LEU A 481 9.15 0.19 -19.95
C LEU A 481 8.23 1.13 -20.72
N ASN A 482 6.93 1.03 -20.47
CA ASN A 482 5.97 2.07 -20.83
C ASN A 482 5.78 2.95 -19.59
N CYS A 483 6.26 4.19 -19.63
CA CYS A 483 6.24 5.14 -18.52
C CYS A 483 5.33 6.32 -18.91
N PRO A 484 3.99 6.23 -18.74
CA PRO A 484 3.06 7.28 -19.17
C PRO A 484 3.37 8.65 -18.56
N THR A 485 3.88 8.62 -17.31
CA THR A 485 4.42 9.75 -16.57
C THR A 485 5.92 9.50 -16.35
N PRO A 486 6.79 10.51 -16.55
CA PRO A 486 8.20 10.41 -16.19
C PRO A 486 8.38 10.04 -14.71
N ILE A 487 9.35 9.17 -14.43
CA ILE A 487 9.64 8.71 -13.06
C ILE A 487 11.16 8.66 -12.87
N LYS A 488 11.63 9.07 -11.70
CA LYS A 488 13.03 8.99 -11.32
C LYS A 488 13.23 7.98 -10.21
N GLY A 489 14.43 7.40 -10.14
CA GLY A 489 14.81 6.50 -9.06
C GLY A 489 13.94 5.23 -8.99
N LEU A 490 13.46 4.73 -10.13
CA LEU A 490 12.71 3.48 -10.18
C LEU A 490 13.68 2.30 -10.15
N THR A 491 13.53 1.42 -9.17
CA THR A 491 14.23 0.13 -9.17
C THR A 491 13.47 -0.88 -10.01
N LEU A 492 14.16 -1.51 -10.96
CA LEU A 492 13.75 -2.73 -11.62
C LEU A 492 14.43 -3.89 -10.90
N GLU A 493 13.65 -4.84 -10.41
CA GLU A 493 14.15 -6.15 -10.01
C GLU A 493 14.17 -7.03 -11.27
N VAL A 494 15.36 -7.48 -11.64
CA VAL A 494 15.59 -8.25 -12.87
C VAL A 494 16.19 -9.61 -12.52
N PRO A 495 16.08 -10.61 -13.40
CA PRO A 495 16.81 -11.87 -13.24
C PRO A 495 18.32 -11.63 -13.19
N GLU A 496 19.04 -12.38 -12.34
CA GLU A 496 20.52 -12.31 -12.28
C GLU A 496 21.16 -12.64 -13.64
N SER A 497 20.50 -13.50 -14.43
CA SER A 497 20.90 -13.89 -15.79
C SER A 497 20.98 -12.72 -16.78
N PHE A 498 20.27 -11.61 -16.52
CA PHE A 498 20.30 -10.43 -17.39
C PHE A 498 21.63 -9.67 -17.27
N GLY A 499 22.36 -9.86 -16.15
CA GLY A 499 23.66 -9.25 -15.93
C GLY A 499 23.65 -7.71 -15.98
N VAL A 500 24.70 -7.15 -16.59
CA VAL A 500 24.84 -5.71 -16.77
C VAL A 500 24.03 -5.26 -17.99
N PRO A 501 23.21 -4.20 -17.88
CA PRO A 501 22.42 -3.71 -19.00
C PRO A 501 23.29 -3.18 -20.13
N GLY A 502 22.86 -3.39 -21.37
CA GLY A 502 23.44 -2.86 -22.60
C GLY A 502 22.99 -1.42 -22.90
N PRO A 503 23.07 -1.00 -24.18
CA PRO A 503 22.58 0.31 -24.62
C PRO A 503 21.13 0.57 -24.19
N LEU A 504 20.82 1.83 -23.88
CA LEU A 504 19.47 2.26 -23.50
C LEU A 504 19.04 3.53 -24.24
N SER A 505 17.72 3.73 -24.30
CA SER A 505 17.07 4.94 -24.81
C SER A 505 15.83 5.27 -23.99
N GLY A 506 15.37 6.52 -24.06
CA GLY A 506 14.15 6.96 -23.37
C GLY A 506 14.29 7.24 -21.87
N GLY A 507 15.51 7.17 -21.33
CA GLY A 507 15.75 7.33 -19.92
C GLY A 507 17.24 7.36 -19.56
N LYS A 508 17.53 7.11 -18.29
CA LYS A 508 18.91 6.98 -17.76
C LYS A 508 19.01 5.76 -16.86
N LEU A 509 20.14 5.08 -16.94
CA LEU A 509 20.55 4.11 -15.94
C LEU A 509 21.40 4.83 -14.90
N ILE A 510 20.97 4.80 -13.64
CA ILE A 510 21.65 5.44 -12.51
C ILE A 510 22.63 4.46 -11.86
N ARG A 511 22.20 3.21 -11.67
CA ARG A 511 23.01 2.15 -11.08
C ARG A 511 22.54 0.80 -11.61
N ALA A 512 23.45 -0.13 -11.84
CA ALA A 512 23.13 -1.51 -12.14
C ALA A 512 23.95 -2.44 -11.25
N GLU A 513 23.27 -3.34 -10.57
CA GLU A 513 23.83 -4.41 -9.77
C GLU A 513 23.20 -5.73 -10.23
N SER A 514 23.79 -6.87 -9.83
CA SER A 514 23.16 -8.17 -10.08
C SER A 514 21.77 -8.18 -9.47
N GLY A 515 20.76 -8.54 -10.26
CA GLY A 515 19.37 -8.62 -9.82
C GLY A 515 18.62 -7.29 -9.70
N THR A 516 19.28 -6.13 -9.78
CA THR A 516 18.59 -4.83 -9.65
C THR A 516 19.19 -3.71 -10.51
N TRP A 517 18.33 -2.98 -11.22
CA TRP A 517 18.71 -1.78 -11.98
C TRP A 517 17.94 -0.57 -11.49
N LEU A 518 18.63 0.53 -11.20
CA LEU A 518 18.04 1.82 -10.83
C LEU A 518 18.00 2.72 -12.05
N VAL A 519 16.81 3.17 -12.44
CA VAL A 519 16.58 3.91 -13.68
C VAL A 519 15.74 5.17 -13.47
N ASP A 520 15.91 6.12 -14.38
CA ASP A 520 14.98 7.23 -14.60
C ASP A 520 14.31 7.03 -15.96
N CYS A 521 12.97 6.89 -15.99
CA CYS A 521 12.20 7.04 -17.23
C CYS A 521 12.01 8.53 -17.50
N ILE A 522 12.48 9.01 -18.66
CA ILE A 522 12.32 10.40 -19.08
C ILE A 522 11.25 10.49 -20.16
N ASP A 523 11.30 9.59 -21.14
CA ASP A 523 10.35 9.51 -22.23
C ASP A 523 9.22 8.52 -21.90
N LYS A 524 8.14 8.56 -22.68
CA LYS A 524 6.99 7.65 -22.54
C LYS A 524 7.33 6.18 -22.68
N VAL A 525 8.45 5.88 -23.35
CA VAL A 525 8.96 4.53 -23.51
C VAL A 525 10.45 4.54 -23.25
N MET A 526 10.90 3.72 -22.30
CA MET A 526 12.31 3.43 -22.08
C MET A 526 12.62 2.03 -22.61
N ARG A 527 13.79 1.87 -23.24
CA ARG A 527 14.28 0.56 -23.71
C ARG A 527 15.68 0.34 -23.18
N ILE A 528 15.94 -0.84 -22.64
CA ILE A 528 17.23 -1.26 -22.10
C ILE A 528 17.58 -2.60 -22.77
N GLU A 529 18.59 -2.60 -23.64
CA GLU A 529 19.06 -3.84 -24.26
C GLU A 529 19.70 -4.77 -23.22
N LEU A 530 19.43 -6.07 -23.32
CA LEU A 530 20.16 -7.06 -22.55
C LEU A 530 21.53 -7.27 -23.21
N ALA A 531 22.61 -7.27 -22.43
CA ALA A 531 23.92 -7.60 -22.97
C ALA A 531 23.88 -9.01 -23.57
N LYS A 532 24.44 -9.19 -24.78
CA LYS A 532 24.61 -10.53 -25.33
C LYS A 532 25.47 -11.30 -24.35
N THR A 533 24.91 -12.32 -23.70
CA THR A 533 25.70 -13.32 -23.00
C THR A 533 26.63 -13.93 -24.04
N THR A 534 27.89 -13.53 -24.05
CA THR A 534 28.93 -14.22 -24.80
C THR A 534 28.96 -15.62 -24.22
N GLY A 535 28.38 -16.57 -24.93
CA GLY A 535 28.37 -17.96 -24.50
C GLY A 535 29.79 -18.37 -24.15
N MET A 536 29.99 -18.85 -22.92
CA MET A 536 31.10 -19.76 -22.70
C MET A 536 30.86 -20.95 -23.64
N PRO A 537 31.78 -21.27 -24.55
CA PRO A 537 31.68 -22.51 -25.30
C PRO A 537 31.74 -23.64 -24.28
N GLY A 538 30.70 -24.48 -24.25
CA GLY A 538 30.72 -25.71 -23.49
C GLY A 538 31.92 -26.56 -23.91
N ASN A 539 32.69 -26.98 -22.92
CA ASN A 539 33.62 -28.11 -23.04
C ASN A 539 32.86 -29.40 -22.81
#